data_AF-A0A8T2F0W5-F1
#
_entry.id   AF-A0A8T2F0W5-F1
#
_cell.length_a   1.000
_cell.length_b   1.000
_cell.length_c   1.000
_cell.angle_alpha   90.00
_cell.angle_beta   90.00
_cell.angle_gamma   90.00
#
_symmetry.space_group_name_H-M   'P 1'
#
loop_
_entity.id
_entity.type
_entity.pdbx_description
1 polymer ?
#
loop_
_entity_poly.entity_id
_entity_poly.type
_entity_poly.pdbx_seq_one_letter_code
_entity_poly.pdbx_strand_id
1 'polypeptide(L)'
;MDPEAVKEFIRREVPDWDDEVVAMARFKAFSGQRSDWELKFQFWRDLIIKVSRQFGLFIIDPVQVKKAWFDRGGMTPLCIDDVVLLMHSEGDVVRISDLDDPGSGRIARLLRTVKNLMVQQPVKQEEILENTLVLVPLLKEKAADVVKILSEGHWTSTCVVTLKKFRNLCNGSNEASAVLSHLSGCGKAHKISINRGELIEGVKVSFSQTALPGISTLDCDILHLLRTTEKLQDQLEVMDQRCEKSKKSALASLKSGHRKVALRHARELKVVTESREKCTSLLNRVEEVLNTIADSESTKMVSEAIKTGARVMKDIKISADDVHDYLEELEETIESQKQVEKALESAPYPDIDDEDIEEELLELEMDLESESSQVLPATSDTADSLTEMFSELKLGKTKQTLEEQATEPAQMKDSGKKILEAA
;
A
#
# COMPACT_ATOMS: atom_id res chain seq x y z
N MET A 1 -6.95 5.73 -13.60
CA MET A 1 -6.07 6.34 -14.62
C MET A 1 -6.77 7.59 -15.14
N ASP A 2 -6.09 8.73 -15.17
CA ASP A 2 -6.64 9.97 -15.71
C ASP A 2 -6.65 9.91 -17.25
N PRO A 3 -7.82 9.97 -17.92
CA PRO A 3 -7.91 9.94 -19.38
C PRO A 3 -7.14 11.07 -20.06
N GLU A 4 -7.02 12.24 -19.42
CA GLU A 4 -6.33 13.38 -20.03
C GLU A 4 -4.81 13.19 -20.07
N ALA A 5 -4.23 12.60 -19.02
CA ALA A 5 -2.82 12.24 -19.00
C ALA A 5 -2.47 11.24 -20.13
N VAL A 6 -3.37 10.30 -20.43
CA VAL A 6 -3.19 9.35 -21.55
C VAL A 6 -3.19 10.07 -22.89
N LYS A 7 -4.14 10.98 -23.11
CA LYS A 7 -4.23 11.76 -24.34
C LYS A 7 -3.00 12.64 -24.55
N GLU A 8 -2.51 13.29 -23.49
CA GLU A 8 -1.29 14.10 -23.54
C GLU A 8 -0.06 13.25 -23.92
N PHE A 9 0.08 12.08 -23.31
CA PHE A 9 1.15 11.14 -23.65
C PHE A 9 1.07 10.70 -25.11
N ILE A 10 -0.12 10.36 -25.62
CA ILE A 10 -0.30 9.93 -27.00
C ILE A 10 0.07 11.07 -27.97
N ARG A 11 -0.35 12.32 -27.71
CA ARG A 11 0.04 13.47 -28.54
C ARG A 11 1.56 13.69 -28.59
N ARG A 12 2.26 13.39 -27.49
CA ARG A 12 3.72 13.48 -27.44
C ARG A 12 4.41 12.37 -28.22
N GLU A 13 3.91 11.14 -28.13
CA GLU A 13 4.48 9.98 -28.82
C GLU A 13 4.13 9.92 -30.32
N VAL A 14 2.98 10.47 -30.70
CA VAL A 14 2.45 10.45 -32.06
C VAL A 14 2.22 11.90 -32.53
N PRO A 15 3.22 12.53 -33.18
CA PRO A 15 3.16 13.96 -33.53
C PRO A 15 2.00 14.35 -34.46
N ASP A 16 1.55 13.40 -35.29
CA ASP A 16 0.43 13.55 -36.22
C ASP A 16 -0.89 12.99 -35.65
N TRP A 17 -0.99 12.82 -34.33
CA TRP A 17 -2.19 12.29 -33.68
C TRP A 17 -3.42 13.19 -33.90
N ASP A 18 -3.21 14.52 -33.90
CA ASP A 18 -4.27 15.51 -34.06
C ASP A 18 -4.62 15.80 -35.54
N ASP A 19 -3.86 15.27 -36.51
CA ASP A 19 -4.19 15.36 -37.94
C ASP A 19 -5.46 14.56 -38.26
N GLU A 20 -6.49 15.24 -38.75
CA GLU A 20 -7.82 14.66 -38.99
C GLU A 20 -7.81 13.61 -40.11
N VAL A 21 -7.02 13.82 -41.17
CA VAL A 21 -6.95 12.91 -42.33
C VAL A 21 -6.22 11.63 -41.92
N VAL A 22 -5.10 11.78 -41.22
CA VAL A 22 -4.29 10.66 -40.73
C VAL A 22 -5.06 9.86 -39.67
N ALA A 23 -5.71 10.53 -38.72
CA ALA A 23 -6.53 9.88 -37.70
C ALA A 23 -7.68 9.09 -38.34
N MET A 24 -8.41 9.66 -39.30
CA MET A 24 -9.50 8.98 -39.98
C MET A 24 -9.04 7.72 -40.71
N ALA A 25 -7.86 7.75 -41.34
CA ALA A 25 -7.27 6.55 -41.96
C ALA A 25 -6.87 5.48 -40.91
N ARG A 26 -6.28 5.89 -39.78
CA ARG A 26 -5.91 5.02 -38.66
C ARG A 26 -7.12 4.40 -37.94
N PHE A 27 -8.29 5.02 -37.99
CA PHE A 27 -9.49 4.55 -37.26
C PHE A 27 -10.35 3.55 -38.05
N LYS A 28 -10.07 3.32 -39.34
CA LYS A 28 -10.78 2.32 -40.17
C LYS A 28 -10.58 0.89 -39.64
N ALA A 29 -11.54 0.00 -39.90
CA ALA A 29 -11.37 -1.44 -39.65
C ALA A 29 -10.27 -2.05 -40.53
N PHE A 30 -9.77 -3.24 -40.18
CA PHE A 30 -8.89 -3.99 -41.07
C PHE A 30 -9.69 -4.52 -42.26
N SER A 31 -9.11 -4.42 -43.46
CA SER A 31 -9.69 -4.93 -44.69
C SER A 31 -8.60 -5.35 -45.66
N GLY A 32 -8.92 -6.27 -46.56
CA GLY A 32 -7.96 -6.78 -47.55
C GLY A 32 -7.03 -7.88 -47.01
N GLN A 33 -5.85 -7.98 -47.61
CA GLN A 33 -4.83 -8.96 -47.24
C GLN A 33 -4.02 -8.47 -46.05
N ARG A 34 -3.32 -9.40 -45.37
CA ARG A 34 -2.48 -9.07 -44.20
C ARG A 34 -1.50 -7.92 -44.47
N SER A 35 -0.88 -7.90 -45.66
CA SER A 35 0.05 -6.85 -46.07
C SER A 35 -0.56 -5.44 -46.09
N ASP A 36 -1.88 -5.32 -46.29
CA ASP A 36 -2.57 -4.03 -46.41
C ASP A 36 -2.75 -3.34 -45.04
N TRP A 37 -2.84 -4.13 -43.96
CA TRP A 37 -3.10 -3.63 -42.60
C TRP A 37 -1.98 -3.92 -41.60
N GLU A 38 -0.96 -4.71 -41.96
CA GLU A 38 0.14 -5.10 -41.06
C GLU A 38 0.83 -3.90 -40.39
N LEU A 39 1.17 -2.86 -41.14
CA LEU A 39 1.82 -1.65 -40.58
C LEU A 39 0.91 -0.93 -39.57
N LYS A 40 -0.39 -0.94 -39.84
CA LYS A 40 -1.40 -0.35 -38.97
C LYS A 40 -1.59 -1.17 -37.70
N PHE A 41 -1.54 -2.50 -37.81
CA PHE A 41 -1.51 -3.39 -36.66
C PHE A 41 -0.29 -3.14 -35.78
N GLN A 42 0.92 -3.11 -36.36
CA GLN A 42 2.15 -2.86 -35.61
C GLN A 42 2.12 -1.51 -34.90
N PHE A 43 1.64 -0.46 -35.58
CA PHE A 43 1.43 0.85 -34.95
C PHE A 43 0.55 0.77 -33.70
N TRP A 44 -0.64 0.16 -33.80
CA TRP A 44 -1.57 0.09 -32.67
C TRP A 44 -1.06 -0.81 -31.54
N ARG A 45 -0.46 -1.96 -31.88
CA ARG A 45 0.18 -2.86 -30.91
C ARG A 45 1.25 -2.12 -30.12
N ASP A 46 2.16 -1.44 -30.81
CA ASP A 46 3.29 -0.76 -30.18
C ASP A 46 2.81 0.43 -29.35
N LEU A 47 1.78 1.16 -29.81
CA LEU A 47 1.16 2.24 -29.04
C LEU A 47 0.49 1.74 -27.76
N ILE A 48 -0.28 0.64 -27.82
CA ILE A 48 -0.88 0.02 -26.63
C ILE A 48 0.20 -0.34 -25.60
N ILE A 49 1.29 -0.98 -26.05
CA ILE A 49 2.40 -1.37 -25.17
C ILE A 49 3.10 -0.13 -24.58
N LYS A 50 3.35 0.91 -25.38
CA LYS A 50 4.00 2.16 -24.92
C LYS A 50 3.17 2.89 -23.88
N VAL A 51 1.87 3.08 -24.13
CA VAL A 51 0.95 3.71 -23.17
C VAL A 51 0.96 2.89 -21.88
N SER A 52 0.76 1.57 -22.01
CA SER A 52 0.74 0.66 -20.85
C SER A 52 2.04 0.74 -20.03
N ARG A 53 3.20 0.75 -20.70
CA ARG A 53 4.52 0.90 -20.05
C ARG A 53 4.67 2.23 -19.32
N GLN A 54 4.29 3.36 -19.93
CA GLN A 54 4.40 4.69 -19.32
C GLN A 54 3.65 4.79 -18.00
N PHE A 55 2.48 4.16 -17.92
CA PHE A 55 1.62 4.19 -16.75
C PHE A 55 1.80 2.99 -15.81
N GLY A 56 2.78 2.11 -16.10
CA GLY A 56 3.07 0.93 -15.29
C GLY A 56 1.95 -0.12 -15.28
N LEU A 57 1.12 -0.16 -16.31
CA LEU A 57 0.01 -1.09 -16.45
C LEU A 57 0.44 -2.26 -17.34
N PHE A 58 0.18 -3.49 -16.90
CA PHE A 58 0.31 -4.66 -17.79
C PHE A 58 -0.97 -5.51 -17.81
N ILE A 59 -1.97 -5.15 -17.01
CA ILE A 59 -3.32 -5.70 -17.02
C ILE A 59 -4.24 -4.64 -17.63
N ILE A 60 -4.93 -4.97 -18.71
CA ILE A 60 -5.74 -4.04 -19.50
C ILE A 60 -7.16 -4.59 -19.71
N ASP A 61 -8.13 -3.68 -19.81
CA ASP A 61 -9.48 -3.97 -20.26
C ASP A 61 -9.63 -3.50 -21.73
N PRO A 62 -9.94 -4.39 -22.69
CA PRO A 62 -10.14 -4.04 -24.09
C PRO A 62 -11.13 -2.88 -24.30
N VAL A 63 -12.21 -2.84 -23.50
CA VAL A 63 -13.23 -1.79 -23.58
C VAL A 63 -12.65 -0.45 -23.14
N GLN A 64 -11.83 -0.45 -22.09
CA GLN A 64 -11.15 0.75 -21.62
C GLN A 64 -10.11 1.24 -22.63
N VAL A 65 -9.33 0.35 -23.23
CA VAL A 65 -8.35 0.70 -24.27
C VAL A 65 -9.05 1.39 -25.44
N LYS A 66 -10.18 0.83 -25.91
CA LYS A 66 -10.93 1.38 -27.04
C LYS A 66 -11.60 2.72 -26.72
N LYS A 67 -12.24 2.86 -25.56
CA LYS A 67 -13.12 4.01 -25.23
C LYS A 67 -12.46 5.09 -24.38
N ALA A 68 -11.45 4.76 -23.58
CA ALA A 68 -10.82 5.72 -22.68
C ALA A 68 -9.47 6.21 -23.21
N TRP A 69 -8.68 5.34 -23.83
CA TRP A 69 -7.33 5.72 -24.28
C TRP A 69 -7.33 6.35 -25.67
N PHE A 70 -8.12 5.81 -26.59
CA PHE A 70 -8.11 6.20 -27.99
C PHE A 70 -9.38 6.92 -28.46
N ASP A 71 -10.25 7.35 -27.53
CA ASP A 71 -11.39 8.20 -27.89
C ASP A 71 -10.91 9.59 -28.32
N ARG A 72 -11.36 9.97 -29.51
CA ARG A 72 -11.15 11.30 -30.08
C ARG A 72 -12.52 11.94 -30.33
N GLY A 73 -13.03 12.67 -29.35
CA GLY A 73 -14.27 13.44 -29.48
C GLY A 73 -15.48 12.56 -29.82
N GLY A 74 -15.56 11.35 -29.24
CA GLY A 74 -16.60 10.36 -29.51
C GLY A 74 -16.32 9.40 -30.67
N MET A 75 -15.19 9.57 -31.38
CA MET A 75 -14.71 8.61 -32.37
C MET A 75 -13.77 7.61 -31.70
N THR A 76 -14.01 6.31 -31.90
CA THR A 76 -13.12 5.22 -31.46
C THR A 76 -12.59 4.44 -32.66
N PRO A 77 -11.34 3.92 -32.61
CA PRO A 77 -10.79 3.21 -33.75
C PRO A 77 -11.47 1.83 -33.89
N LEU A 78 -11.98 1.55 -35.08
CA LEU A 78 -12.73 0.33 -35.37
C LEU A 78 -11.86 -0.94 -35.37
N CYS A 79 -10.56 -0.79 -35.64
CA CYS A 79 -9.62 -1.91 -35.72
C CYS A 79 -9.07 -2.35 -34.36
N ILE A 80 -9.37 -1.68 -33.23
CA ILE A 80 -8.76 -2.05 -31.93
C ILE A 80 -9.15 -3.47 -31.51
N ASP A 81 -10.40 -3.88 -31.75
CA ASP A 81 -10.85 -5.22 -31.40
C ASP A 81 -10.06 -6.27 -32.21
N ASP A 82 -9.86 -6.03 -33.52
CA ASP A 82 -9.04 -6.87 -34.39
C ASP A 82 -7.57 -6.90 -33.94
N VAL A 83 -7.02 -5.74 -33.52
CA VAL A 83 -5.65 -5.62 -32.99
C VAL A 83 -5.49 -6.49 -31.75
N VAL A 84 -6.41 -6.38 -30.78
CA VAL A 84 -6.34 -7.15 -29.52
C VAL A 84 -6.45 -8.65 -29.79
N LEU A 85 -7.36 -9.06 -30.68
CA LEU A 85 -7.51 -10.46 -31.09
C LEU A 85 -6.24 -10.99 -31.77
N LEU A 86 -5.62 -10.18 -32.64
CA LEU A 86 -4.39 -10.57 -33.31
C LEU A 86 -3.22 -10.63 -32.33
N MET A 87 -3.09 -9.66 -31.42
CA MET A 87 -2.09 -9.68 -30.34
C MET A 87 -2.23 -10.93 -29.46
N HIS A 88 -3.46 -11.37 -29.18
CA HIS A 88 -3.71 -12.64 -28.47
C HIS A 88 -3.23 -13.85 -29.29
N SER A 89 -3.51 -13.87 -30.59
CA SER A 89 -3.06 -14.96 -31.47
C SER A 89 -1.54 -15.02 -31.64
N GLU A 90 -0.86 -13.87 -31.58
CA GLU A 90 0.61 -13.75 -31.64
C GLU A 90 1.27 -14.02 -30.28
N GLY A 91 0.49 -14.08 -29.20
CA GLY A 91 0.97 -14.34 -27.84
C GLY A 91 1.47 -13.10 -27.09
N ASP A 92 1.19 -11.90 -27.60
CA ASP A 92 1.49 -10.63 -26.93
C ASP A 92 0.52 -10.35 -25.78
N VAL A 93 -0.68 -10.94 -25.81
CA VAL A 93 -1.69 -10.83 -24.73
C VAL A 93 -2.28 -12.18 -24.38
N VAL A 94 -2.58 -12.39 -23.10
CA VAL A 94 -3.22 -13.60 -22.58
C VAL A 94 -4.37 -13.19 -21.65
N ARG A 95 -5.45 -13.98 -21.57
CA ARG A 95 -6.53 -13.67 -20.62
C ARG A 95 -6.09 -13.94 -19.19
N ILE A 96 -6.56 -13.12 -18.26
CA ILE A 96 -6.24 -13.33 -16.83
C ILE A 96 -6.74 -14.70 -16.34
N SER A 97 -7.89 -15.17 -16.80
CA SER A 97 -8.46 -16.48 -16.44
C SER A 97 -7.60 -17.65 -16.94
N ASP A 98 -6.80 -17.45 -17.99
CA ASP A 98 -5.85 -18.46 -18.46
C ASP A 98 -4.62 -18.56 -17.52
N LEU A 99 -4.45 -17.60 -16.59
CA LEU A 99 -3.37 -17.56 -15.59
C LEU A 99 -3.69 -18.29 -14.28
N ASP A 100 -4.96 -18.52 -13.97
CA ASP A 100 -5.43 -19.07 -12.69
C ASP A 100 -5.28 -20.60 -12.55
N ASP A 101 -4.71 -21.28 -13.55
CA ASP A 101 -4.49 -22.73 -13.52
C ASP A 101 -2.99 -23.07 -13.35
N PRO A 102 -2.44 -22.95 -12.12
CA PRO A 102 -1.04 -23.21 -11.84
C PRO A 102 -0.63 -24.69 -12.05
N GLY A 103 -1.59 -25.61 -12.17
CA GLY A 103 -1.34 -27.05 -12.36
C GLY A 103 -1.33 -27.53 -13.81
N SER A 104 -1.81 -26.71 -14.76
CA SER A 104 -2.14 -27.18 -16.11
C SER A 104 -1.04 -26.99 -17.15
N GLY A 105 0.00 -26.22 -16.80
CA GLY A 105 1.12 -25.95 -17.72
C GLY A 105 0.69 -25.25 -19.02
N ARG A 106 -0.55 -24.77 -19.11
CA ARG A 106 -1.10 -24.02 -20.28
C ARG A 106 -0.33 -22.73 -20.52
N ILE A 107 0.01 -22.02 -19.45
CA ILE A 107 0.78 -20.77 -19.50
C ILE A 107 2.23 -21.05 -19.90
N ALA A 108 2.84 -22.10 -19.34
CA ALA A 108 4.17 -22.55 -19.76
C ALA A 108 4.19 -22.96 -21.24
N ARG A 109 3.09 -23.54 -21.76
CA ARG A 109 2.93 -23.83 -23.20
C ARG A 109 2.76 -22.55 -24.01
N LEU A 110 1.88 -21.63 -23.61
CA LEU A 110 1.66 -20.36 -24.31
C LEU A 110 2.93 -19.50 -24.38
N LEU A 111 3.70 -19.45 -23.30
CA LEU A 111 4.95 -18.68 -23.21
C LEU A 111 6.17 -19.38 -23.84
N ARG A 112 6.19 -20.72 -23.91
CA ARG A 112 7.27 -21.51 -24.51
C ARG A 112 7.09 -21.74 -26.01
N THR A 113 5.87 -21.55 -26.54
CA THR A 113 5.60 -21.77 -27.98
C THR A 113 6.10 -20.58 -28.78
N VAL A 114 7.42 -20.52 -28.97
CA VAL A 114 8.03 -19.78 -30.06
C VAL A 114 7.77 -20.57 -31.33
N LYS A 115 6.96 -19.99 -32.22
CA LYS A 115 6.98 -20.19 -33.69
C LYS A 115 6.56 -21.55 -34.27
N ASN A 116 6.00 -22.48 -33.50
CA ASN A 116 5.48 -23.73 -34.08
C ASN A 116 3.95 -23.83 -33.96
N LEU A 117 3.30 -23.94 -35.11
CA LEU A 117 1.87 -24.17 -35.31
C LEU A 117 1.35 -25.31 -34.42
N MET A 118 0.81 -24.98 -33.24
CA MET A 118 -0.12 -25.86 -32.54
C MET A 118 -1.40 -25.11 -32.22
N VAL A 119 -2.49 -25.78 -32.57
CA VAL A 119 -3.89 -25.36 -32.55
C VAL A 119 -4.25 -24.80 -31.17
N GLN A 120 -4.40 -23.48 -31.08
CA GLN A 120 -5.19 -22.90 -30.00
C GLN A 120 -6.63 -23.42 -30.15
N GLN A 121 -7.26 -23.81 -29.05
CA GLN A 121 -8.70 -24.06 -29.04
C GLN A 121 -9.40 -22.78 -29.53
N PRO A 122 -10.44 -22.88 -30.40
CA PRO A 122 -11.17 -21.70 -30.85
C PRO A 122 -11.92 -21.11 -29.66
N VAL A 123 -11.30 -20.14 -28.99
CA VAL A 123 -11.98 -19.26 -28.03
C VAL A 123 -12.83 -18.29 -28.85
N LYS A 124 -14.08 -18.05 -28.42
CA LYS A 124 -14.97 -17.11 -29.10
C LYS A 124 -14.38 -15.70 -28.98
N GLN A 125 -14.37 -14.95 -30.09
CA GLN A 125 -13.81 -13.58 -30.12
C GLN A 125 -14.48 -12.66 -29.09
N GLU A 126 -15.79 -12.83 -28.88
CA GLU A 126 -16.59 -12.11 -27.88
C GLU A 126 -16.06 -12.33 -26.45
N GLU A 127 -15.63 -13.55 -26.13
CA GLU A 127 -15.12 -13.92 -24.80
C GLU A 127 -13.74 -13.31 -24.52
N ILE A 128 -12.93 -13.02 -25.54
CA ILE A 128 -11.62 -12.37 -25.36
C ILE A 128 -11.81 -10.87 -25.06
N LEU A 129 -12.77 -10.24 -25.74
CA LEU A 129 -13.02 -8.80 -25.63
C LEU A 129 -13.77 -8.41 -24.34
N GLU A 130 -14.48 -9.35 -23.70
CA GLU A 130 -15.16 -9.14 -22.41
C GLU A 130 -14.26 -9.37 -21.18
N ASN A 131 -13.07 -9.94 -21.37
CA ASN A 131 -12.19 -10.32 -20.28
C ASN A 131 -11.02 -9.36 -20.09
N THR A 132 -10.50 -9.32 -18.86
CA THR A 132 -9.25 -8.62 -18.56
C THR A 132 -8.07 -9.37 -19.18
N LEU A 133 -7.22 -8.63 -19.89
CA LEU A 133 -6.08 -9.16 -20.62
C LEU A 133 -4.76 -8.74 -19.98
N VAL A 134 -3.73 -9.58 -20.15
CA VAL A 134 -2.40 -9.39 -19.59
C VAL A 134 -1.39 -9.25 -20.73
N LEU A 135 -0.75 -8.09 -20.82
CA LEU A 135 0.31 -7.78 -21.78
C LEU A 135 1.58 -8.55 -21.40
N VAL A 136 1.88 -9.60 -22.17
CA VAL A 136 3.00 -10.52 -21.90
C VAL A 136 4.37 -9.82 -21.88
N PRO A 137 4.69 -8.85 -22.77
CA PRO A 137 5.97 -8.15 -22.72
C PRO A 137 6.19 -7.43 -21.38
N LEU A 138 5.17 -6.71 -20.90
CA LEU A 138 5.24 -5.94 -19.67
C LEU A 138 5.17 -6.83 -18.43
N LEU A 139 4.44 -7.95 -18.49
CA LEU A 139 4.48 -8.99 -17.46
C LEU A 139 5.89 -9.55 -17.27
N LYS A 140 6.63 -9.80 -18.36
CA LYS A 140 8.02 -10.27 -18.30
C LYS A 140 8.95 -9.24 -17.68
N GLU A 141 8.80 -7.96 -18.06
CA GLU A 141 9.53 -6.83 -17.46
C GLU A 141 9.27 -6.77 -15.95
N LYS A 142 7.98 -6.74 -15.54
CA LYS A 142 7.58 -6.70 -14.13
C LYS A 142 8.06 -7.92 -13.34
N ALA A 143 7.97 -9.13 -13.90
CA ALA A 143 8.46 -10.34 -13.25
C ALA A 143 9.98 -10.30 -13.05
N ALA A 144 10.74 -9.77 -14.02
CA ALA A 144 12.18 -9.58 -13.88
C ALA A 144 12.50 -8.55 -12.79
N ASP A 145 11.75 -7.45 -12.72
CA ASP A 145 11.92 -6.43 -11.67
C ASP A 145 11.64 -7.00 -10.27
N VAL A 146 10.55 -7.77 -10.10
CA VAL A 146 10.23 -8.43 -8.83
C VAL A 146 11.35 -9.40 -8.42
N VAL A 147 11.85 -10.21 -9.35
CA VAL A 147 12.98 -11.12 -9.10
C VAL A 147 14.24 -10.35 -8.73
N LYS A 148 14.51 -9.21 -9.38
CA LYS A 148 15.64 -8.33 -9.09
C LYS A 148 15.56 -7.76 -7.68
N ILE A 149 14.43 -7.16 -7.29
CA ILE A 149 14.21 -6.62 -5.94
C ILE A 149 14.38 -7.72 -4.88
N LEU A 150 13.84 -8.90 -5.15
CA LEU A 150 14.01 -10.05 -4.25
C LEU A 150 15.45 -10.57 -4.20
N SER A 151 16.28 -10.33 -5.21
CA SER A 151 17.69 -10.73 -5.20
C SER A 151 18.60 -9.73 -4.47
N GLU A 152 18.24 -8.44 -4.43
CA GLU A 152 19.09 -7.38 -3.86
C GLU A 152 19.32 -7.54 -2.35
N GLY A 153 18.46 -8.30 -1.65
CA GLY A 153 18.59 -8.61 -0.23
C GLY A 153 19.02 -10.05 0.11
N HIS A 154 19.28 -10.89 -0.90
CA HIS A 154 19.51 -12.32 -0.68
C HIS A 154 20.74 -12.82 -1.45
N TRP A 155 21.71 -13.37 -0.73
CA TRP A 155 22.89 -13.98 -1.32
C TRP A 155 22.67 -15.45 -1.75
N THR A 156 21.55 -16.05 -1.32
CA THR A 156 21.18 -17.44 -1.61
C THR A 156 20.61 -17.58 -3.03
N SER A 157 20.64 -18.80 -3.58
CA SER A 157 20.07 -19.09 -4.92
C SER A 157 18.54 -19.13 -4.97
N THR A 158 17.89 -19.12 -3.80
CA THR A 158 16.43 -19.13 -3.63
C THR A 158 16.02 -18.24 -2.45
N CYS A 159 14.84 -17.62 -2.55
CA CYS A 159 14.23 -16.82 -1.50
C CYS A 159 12.80 -17.30 -1.24
N VAL A 160 12.37 -17.21 0.03
CA VAL A 160 10.99 -17.46 0.46
C VAL A 160 10.43 -16.12 0.96
N VAL A 161 9.25 -15.76 0.47
CA VAL A 161 8.53 -14.55 0.90
C VAL A 161 7.08 -14.87 1.23
N THR A 162 6.48 -14.09 2.13
CA THR A 162 5.05 -14.16 2.42
C THR A 162 4.24 -13.66 1.23
N LEU A 163 3.01 -14.15 1.09
CA LEU A 163 2.11 -13.69 0.03
C LEU A 163 1.73 -12.21 0.20
N LYS A 164 1.64 -11.71 1.43
CA LYS A 164 1.43 -10.28 1.75
C LYS A 164 2.55 -9.43 1.14
N LYS A 165 3.82 -9.76 1.44
CA LYS A 165 4.98 -9.04 0.90
C LYS A 165 5.08 -9.15 -0.62
N PHE A 166 4.82 -10.33 -1.18
CA PHE A 166 4.83 -10.54 -2.63
C PHE A 166 3.76 -9.70 -3.35
N ARG A 167 2.55 -9.60 -2.79
CA ARG A 167 1.48 -8.72 -3.32
C ARG A 167 1.87 -7.25 -3.29
N ASN A 168 2.51 -6.81 -2.21
CA ASN A 168 2.98 -5.43 -2.09
C ASN A 168 4.04 -5.09 -3.14
N LEU A 169 4.96 -6.01 -3.46
CA LEU A 169 5.94 -5.83 -4.54
C LEU A 169 5.30 -5.76 -5.94
N CYS A 170 4.19 -6.46 -6.12
CA CYS A 170 3.44 -6.50 -7.38
C CYS A 170 2.31 -5.48 -7.43
N ASN A 171 2.26 -4.46 -6.56
CA ASN A 171 1.22 -3.42 -6.56
C ASN A 171 -0.24 -3.93 -6.46
N GLY A 172 -0.47 -5.14 -5.94
CA GLY A 172 -1.83 -5.68 -5.75
C GLY A 172 -1.96 -7.17 -6.01
N SER A 173 -3.17 -7.71 -5.78
CA SER A 173 -3.43 -9.14 -5.86
C SER A 173 -3.47 -9.68 -7.29
N ASN A 174 -4.10 -8.97 -8.23
CA ASN A 174 -4.26 -9.44 -9.61
C ASN A 174 -2.92 -9.48 -10.34
N GLU A 175 -2.11 -8.43 -10.18
CA GLU A 175 -0.75 -8.36 -10.71
C GLU A 175 0.15 -9.42 -10.08
N ALA A 176 0.05 -9.64 -8.77
CA ALA A 176 0.78 -10.70 -8.09
C ALA A 176 0.44 -12.09 -8.63
N SER A 177 -0.85 -12.40 -8.83
CA SER A 177 -1.26 -13.67 -9.42
C SER A 177 -0.68 -13.85 -10.82
N ALA A 178 -0.73 -12.82 -11.67
CA ALA A 178 -0.19 -12.90 -13.02
C ALA A 178 1.34 -13.10 -13.02
N VAL A 179 2.08 -12.37 -12.18
CA VAL A 179 3.54 -12.51 -12.03
C VAL A 179 3.89 -13.89 -11.47
N LEU A 180 3.18 -14.36 -10.45
CA LEU A 180 3.38 -15.69 -9.86
C LEU A 180 3.15 -16.79 -10.88
N SER A 181 2.07 -16.71 -11.66
CA SER A 181 1.75 -17.68 -12.70
C SER A 181 2.81 -17.68 -13.81
N HIS A 182 3.33 -16.51 -14.21
CA HIS A 182 4.44 -16.41 -15.15
C HIS A 182 5.72 -17.06 -14.62
N LEU A 183 6.12 -16.72 -13.40
CA LEU A 183 7.32 -17.27 -12.76
C LEU A 183 7.20 -18.78 -12.53
N SER A 184 6.02 -19.26 -12.14
CA SER A 184 5.74 -20.70 -11.98
C SER A 184 5.78 -21.44 -13.31
N GLY A 185 5.22 -20.85 -14.38
CA GLY A 185 5.32 -21.39 -15.74
C GLY A 185 6.75 -21.46 -16.27
N CYS A 186 7.62 -20.56 -15.81
CA CYS A 186 9.06 -20.59 -16.07
C CYS A 186 9.84 -21.56 -15.16
N GLY A 187 9.20 -22.20 -14.18
CA GLY A 187 9.87 -23.04 -13.18
C GLY A 187 10.73 -22.25 -12.18
N LYS A 188 10.47 -20.94 -12.04
CA LYS A 188 11.21 -19.99 -11.20
C LYS A 188 10.46 -19.54 -9.95
N ALA A 189 9.19 -19.91 -9.80
CA ALA A 189 8.48 -19.77 -8.53
C ALA A 189 7.65 -21.02 -8.19
N HIS A 190 7.44 -21.25 -6.89
CA HIS A 190 6.47 -22.21 -6.36
C HIS A 190 5.65 -21.53 -5.25
N LYS A 191 4.33 -21.71 -5.26
CA LYS A 191 3.47 -21.30 -4.14
C LYS A 191 3.63 -22.29 -2.99
N ILE A 192 3.81 -21.77 -1.78
CA ILE A 192 3.88 -22.53 -0.54
C ILE A 192 2.62 -22.22 0.26
N SER A 193 1.98 -23.27 0.80
CA SER A 193 0.85 -23.15 1.72
C SER A 193 1.08 -24.09 2.89
N ILE A 194 0.99 -23.55 4.11
CA ILE A 194 1.22 -24.29 5.36
C ILE A 194 0.01 -24.06 6.26
N ASN A 195 -0.40 -25.10 6.97
CA ASN A 195 -1.40 -24.98 8.03
C ASN A 195 -0.75 -25.35 9.38
N ARG A 196 -0.57 -24.35 10.26
CA ARG A 196 -0.05 -24.51 11.63
C ARG A 196 -0.98 -23.81 12.64
N GLY A 197 -2.29 -24.08 12.52
CA GLY A 197 -3.35 -23.39 13.28
C GLY A 197 -4.01 -22.28 12.47
N GLU A 198 -3.21 -21.56 11.67
CA GLU A 198 -3.70 -20.67 10.61
C GLU A 198 -3.13 -21.09 9.24
N LEU A 199 -3.83 -20.71 8.16
CA LEU A 199 -3.34 -20.87 6.80
C LEU A 199 -2.32 -19.77 6.47
N ILE A 200 -1.07 -20.18 6.24
CA ILE A 200 0.04 -19.29 5.87
C ILE A 200 0.40 -19.57 4.42
N GLU A 201 0.34 -18.53 3.59
CA GLU A 201 0.70 -18.60 2.18
C GLU A 201 1.95 -17.78 1.88
N GLY A 202 2.79 -18.32 1.00
CA GLY A 202 4.03 -17.71 0.57
C GLY A 202 4.43 -18.13 -0.83
N VAL A 203 5.53 -17.56 -1.30
CA VAL A 203 6.11 -17.85 -2.61
C VAL A 203 7.60 -18.12 -2.43
N LYS A 204 8.06 -19.26 -2.95
CA LYS A 204 9.48 -19.56 -3.13
C LYS A 204 9.90 -19.15 -4.53
N VAL A 205 10.95 -18.35 -4.65
CA VAL A 205 11.49 -17.85 -5.93
C VAL A 205 12.94 -18.31 -6.07
N SER A 206 13.36 -18.72 -7.28
CA SER A 206 14.78 -18.93 -7.59
C SER A 206 15.35 -17.80 -8.42
N PHE A 207 16.58 -17.44 -8.10
CA PHE A 207 17.39 -16.48 -8.84
C PHE A 207 18.34 -17.16 -9.84
N SER A 208 18.52 -18.48 -9.73
CA SER A 208 19.43 -19.24 -10.58
C SER A 208 18.79 -19.55 -11.95
N GLN A 209 19.64 -19.86 -12.94
CA GLN A 209 19.18 -20.37 -14.24
C GLN A 209 18.66 -21.82 -14.16
N THR A 210 18.92 -22.50 -13.05
CA THR A 210 18.53 -23.88 -12.79
C THR A 210 17.06 -23.97 -12.36
N ALA A 211 16.40 -25.07 -12.70
CA ALA A 211 15.03 -25.32 -12.25
C ALA A 211 14.94 -25.30 -10.71
N LEU A 212 13.86 -24.70 -10.18
CA LEU A 212 13.64 -24.63 -8.75
C LEU A 212 13.63 -26.04 -8.12
N PRO A 213 14.42 -26.26 -7.04
CA PRO A 213 14.24 -27.42 -6.19
C PRO A 213 12.82 -27.44 -5.62
N GLY A 214 12.31 -28.64 -5.36
CA GLY A 214 11.02 -28.83 -4.68
C GLY A 214 10.95 -28.07 -3.36
N ILE A 215 9.72 -27.86 -2.88
CA ILE A 215 9.47 -27.24 -1.58
C ILE A 215 10.02 -28.18 -0.51
N SER A 216 10.94 -27.67 0.32
CA SER A 216 11.56 -28.39 1.42
C SER A 216 10.89 -28.00 2.75
N THR A 217 11.09 -28.82 3.77
CA THR A 217 10.63 -28.48 5.14
C THR A 217 11.24 -27.18 5.64
N LEU A 218 12.48 -26.90 5.25
CA LEU A 218 13.18 -25.66 5.53
C LEU A 218 12.43 -24.45 4.98
N ASP A 219 11.96 -24.50 3.73
CA ASP A 219 11.19 -23.40 3.14
C ASP A 219 9.92 -23.12 3.92
N CYS A 220 9.27 -24.19 4.42
CA CYS A 220 8.08 -24.07 5.26
C CYS A 220 8.37 -23.41 6.60
N ASP A 221 9.48 -23.78 7.25
CA ASP A 221 9.87 -23.22 8.54
C ASP A 221 10.31 -21.76 8.41
N ILE A 222 11.02 -21.40 7.33
CA ILE A 222 11.34 -19.99 7.00
C ILE A 222 10.07 -19.18 6.78
N LEU A 223 9.09 -19.70 6.03
CA LEU A 223 7.83 -19.01 5.80
C LEU A 223 7.06 -18.77 7.11
N HIS A 224 7.08 -19.75 8.02
CA HIS A 224 6.45 -19.60 9.34
C HIS A 224 7.14 -18.51 10.17
N LEU A 225 8.48 -18.51 10.23
CA LEU A 225 9.26 -17.46 10.92
C LEU A 225 8.98 -16.07 10.35
N LEU A 226 8.98 -15.91 9.02
CA LEU A 226 8.64 -14.63 8.37
C LEU A 226 7.23 -14.16 8.71
N ARG A 227 6.26 -15.08 8.78
CA ARG A 227 4.89 -14.75 9.17
C ARG A 227 4.81 -14.33 10.65
N THR A 228 5.57 -14.98 11.53
CA THR A 228 5.68 -14.59 12.94
C THR A 228 6.29 -13.19 13.08
N THR A 229 7.35 -12.87 12.34
CA THR A 229 7.95 -11.52 12.29
C THR A 229 6.90 -10.47 11.91
N GLU A 230 6.14 -10.69 10.84
CA GLU A 230 5.07 -9.77 10.42
C GLU A 230 4.01 -9.57 11.50
N LYS A 231 3.58 -10.64 12.19
CA LYS A 231 2.61 -10.54 13.27
C LYS A 231 3.12 -9.74 14.46
N LEU A 232 4.37 -9.98 14.88
CA LEU A 232 4.98 -9.23 15.98
C LEU A 232 5.15 -7.75 15.63
N GLN A 233 5.51 -7.43 14.38
CA GLN A 233 5.57 -6.06 13.89
C GLN A 233 4.19 -5.38 13.88
N ASP A 234 3.16 -6.05 13.34
CA ASP A 234 1.79 -5.54 13.33
C ASP A 234 1.29 -5.30 14.80
N GLN A 235 1.67 -6.17 15.75
CA GLN A 235 1.37 -5.98 17.18
C GLN A 235 2.12 -4.81 17.81
N LEU A 236 3.41 -4.65 17.53
CA LEU A 236 4.20 -3.51 18.02
C LEU A 236 3.60 -2.18 17.58
N GLU A 237 3.15 -2.06 16.33
CA GLU A 237 2.51 -0.84 15.84
C GLU A 237 1.23 -0.50 16.62
N VAL A 238 0.40 -1.49 16.93
CA VAL A 238 -0.80 -1.31 17.76
C VAL A 238 -0.43 -0.85 19.18
N MET A 239 0.61 -1.45 19.76
CA MET A 239 1.09 -1.10 21.10
C MET A 239 1.71 0.30 21.14
N ASP A 240 2.47 0.69 20.13
CA ASP A 240 3.03 2.05 19.99
C ASP A 240 1.91 3.10 19.92
N GLN A 241 0.87 2.84 19.12
CA GLN A 241 -0.30 3.71 19.08
C GLN A 241 -1.03 3.80 20.43
N ARG A 242 -1.06 2.70 21.20
CA ARG A 242 -1.67 2.68 22.55
C ARG A 242 -0.81 3.44 23.57
N CYS A 243 0.50 3.23 23.58
CA CYS A 243 1.45 4.01 24.37
C CYS A 243 1.25 5.51 24.16
N GLU A 244 1.20 5.94 22.89
CA GLU A 244 1.00 7.35 22.55
C GLU A 244 -0.33 7.91 23.05
N LYS A 245 -1.42 7.13 22.97
CA LYS A 245 -2.74 7.53 23.48
C LYS A 245 -2.75 7.63 25.00
N SER A 246 -2.25 6.61 25.70
CA SER A 246 -2.22 6.60 27.18
C SER A 246 -1.30 7.70 27.70
N LYS A 247 -0.15 7.95 27.07
CA LYS A 247 0.72 9.09 27.36
C LYS A 247 -0.04 10.41 27.21
N LYS A 248 -0.67 10.68 26.06
CA LYS A 248 -1.45 11.93 25.85
C LYS A 248 -2.57 12.13 26.88
N SER A 249 -3.29 11.06 27.23
CA SER A 249 -4.37 11.10 28.23
C SER A 249 -3.86 11.34 29.65
N ALA A 250 -2.72 10.75 30.03
CA ALA A 250 -2.07 11.02 31.31
C ALA A 250 -1.69 12.50 31.43
N LEU A 251 -1.04 13.04 30.38
CA LEU A 251 -0.60 14.43 30.33
C LEU A 251 -1.79 15.43 30.34
N ALA A 252 -2.88 15.11 29.64
CA ALA A 252 -4.08 15.95 29.64
C ALA A 252 -4.77 15.97 31.02
N SER A 253 -4.79 14.83 31.71
CA SER A 253 -5.36 14.70 33.06
C SER A 253 -4.52 15.44 34.10
N LEU A 254 -3.19 15.42 33.94
CA LEU A 254 -2.26 16.17 34.78
C LEU A 254 -2.44 17.69 34.62
N LYS A 255 -2.50 18.18 33.37
CA LYS A 255 -2.77 19.60 33.06
C LYS A 255 -4.12 20.09 33.60
N SER A 256 -5.09 19.19 33.73
CA SER A 256 -6.43 19.47 34.25
C SER A 256 -6.51 19.32 35.78
N GLY A 257 -5.41 18.99 36.46
CA GLY A 257 -5.33 18.82 37.92
C GLY A 257 -5.92 17.52 38.47
N HIS A 258 -6.30 16.58 37.60
CA HIS A 258 -6.88 15.28 37.98
C HIS A 258 -5.77 14.24 38.19
N ARG A 259 -4.99 14.38 39.27
CA ARG A 259 -3.81 13.55 39.57
C ARG A 259 -4.11 12.04 39.61
N LYS A 260 -5.26 11.62 40.15
CA LYS A 260 -5.65 10.20 40.21
C LYS A 260 -5.88 9.58 38.83
N VAL A 261 -6.53 10.32 37.93
CA VAL A 261 -6.78 9.88 36.54
C VAL A 261 -5.48 9.86 35.74
N ALA A 262 -4.59 10.83 35.98
CA ALA A 262 -3.25 10.84 35.40
C ALA A 262 -2.43 9.61 35.84
N LEU A 263 -2.45 9.28 37.14
CA LEU A 263 -1.75 8.10 37.68
C LEU A 263 -2.27 6.79 37.07
N ARG A 264 -3.59 6.67 36.87
CA ARG A 264 -4.19 5.52 36.20
C ARG A 264 -3.69 5.35 34.75
N HIS A 265 -3.66 6.43 33.98
CA HIS A 265 -3.12 6.38 32.61
C HIS A 265 -1.61 6.11 32.57
N ALA A 266 -0.85 6.57 33.58
CA ALA A 266 0.57 6.25 33.73
C ALA A 266 0.80 4.75 34.03
N ARG A 267 -0.03 4.12 34.87
CA ARG A 267 0.00 2.66 35.10
C ARG A 267 -0.27 1.88 33.83
N GLU A 268 -1.30 2.28 33.09
CA GLU A 268 -1.61 1.65 31.81
C GLU A 268 -0.44 1.79 30.83
N LEU A 269 0.15 2.99 30.75
CA LEU A 269 1.33 3.23 29.92
C LEU A 269 2.48 2.29 30.31
N LYS A 270 2.82 2.13 31.59
CA LYS A 270 3.88 1.24 32.07
C LYS A 270 3.65 -0.23 31.68
N VAL A 271 2.42 -0.73 31.83
CA VAL A 271 2.09 -2.11 31.43
C VAL A 271 2.21 -2.31 29.91
N VAL A 272 1.77 -1.32 29.12
CA VAL A 272 1.87 -1.37 27.65
C VAL A 272 3.32 -1.26 27.19
N THR A 273 4.17 -0.45 27.85
CA THR A 273 5.60 -0.35 27.52
C THR A 273 6.35 -1.64 27.86
N GLU A 274 6.11 -2.25 29.02
CA GLU A 274 6.72 -3.54 29.38
C GLU A 274 6.35 -4.66 28.40
N SER A 275 5.07 -4.72 28.01
CA SER A 275 4.63 -5.71 27.02
C SER A 275 5.21 -5.43 25.63
N ARG A 276 5.40 -4.17 25.25
CA ARG A 276 6.05 -3.75 23.99
C ARG A 276 7.52 -4.17 23.97
N GLU A 277 8.23 -4.02 25.09
CA GLU A 277 9.62 -4.47 25.24
C GLU A 277 9.74 -5.99 25.12
N LYS A 278 8.82 -6.75 25.73
CA LYS A 278 8.73 -8.20 25.54
C LYS A 278 8.55 -8.55 24.06
N CYS A 279 7.58 -7.93 23.38
CA CYS A 279 7.35 -8.16 21.95
C CYS A 279 8.57 -7.82 21.08
N THR A 280 9.26 -6.72 21.38
CA THR A 280 10.50 -6.30 20.70
C THR A 280 11.63 -7.31 20.90
N SER A 281 11.80 -7.81 22.13
CA SER A 281 12.78 -8.85 22.44
C SER A 281 12.51 -10.15 21.66
N LEU A 282 11.24 -10.54 21.54
CA LEU A 282 10.84 -11.70 20.76
C LEU A 282 11.12 -11.51 19.27
N LEU A 283 10.79 -10.34 18.72
CA LEU A 283 11.05 -10.00 17.32
C LEU A 283 12.55 -10.10 17.01
N ASN A 284 13.40 -9.48 17.83
CA ASN A 284 14.85 -9.53 17.67
C ASN A 284 15.39 -10.97 17.66
N ARG A 285 14.85 -11.84 18.51
CA ARG A 285 15.25 -13.26 18.55
C ARG A 285 14.83 -14.02 17.28
N VAL A 286 13.66 -13.73 16.72
CA VAL A 286 13.20 -14.35 15.47
C VAL A 286 14.03 -13.86 14.28
N GLU A 287 14.36 -12.57 14.24
CA GLU A 287 15.22 -11.99 13.20
C GLU A 287 16.65 -12.52 13.26
N GLU A 288 17.21 -12.71 14.46
CA GLU A 288 18.50 -13.37 14.66
C GLU A 288 18.48 -14.79 14.07
N VAL A 289 17.43 -15.57 14.33
CA VAL A 289 17.26 -16.91 13.74
C VAL A 289 17.20 -16.84 12.21
N LEU A 290 16.44 -15.90 11.65
CA LEU A 290 16.38 -15.72 10.19
C LEU A 290 17.73 -15.34 9.59
N ASN A 291 18.48 -14.46 10.25
CA ASN A 291 19.83 -14.05 9.84
C ASN A 291 20.81 -15.22 9.92
N THR A 292 20.80 -16.00 10.99
CA THR A 292 21.66 -17.21 11.09
C THR A 292 21.31 -18.27 10.05
N ILE A 293 20.02 -18.44 9.71
CA ILE A 293 19.59 -19.31 8.61
C ILE A 293 20.12 -18.79 7.28
N ALA A 294 19.97 -17.48 7.04
CA ALA A 294 20.51 -16.83 5.87
C ALA A 294 22.01 -17.11 5.79
N ASP A 295 22.79 -16.69 6.79
CA ASP A 295 24.26 -16.80 6.93
C ASP A 295 24.83 -18.22 6.86
N SER A 296 24.00 -19.26 7.00
CA SER A 296 24.49 -20.64 7.05
C SER A 296 24.72 -21.26 5.66
N GLU A 297 25.97 -21.68 5.41
CA GLU A 297 26.39 -22.29 4.14
C GLU A 297 26.05 -23.78 4.01
N SER A 298 25.74 -24.47 5.12
CA SER A 298 25.52 -25.93 5.16
C SER A 298 24.16 -26.30 5.74
N THR A 299 23.46 -27.25 5.11
CA THR A 299 22.16 -27.77 5.54
C THR A 299 22.15 -28.25 7.00
N LYS A 300 23.30 -28.70 7.53
CA LYS A 300 23.43 -29.08 8.94
C LYS A 300 23.36 -27.86 9.87
N MET A 301 24.08 -26.79 9.56
CA MET A 301 24.05 -25.53 10.31
C MET A 301 22.66 -24.87 10.23
N VAL A 302 22.03 -24.90 9.05
CA VAL A 302 20.63 -24.47 8.88
C VAL A 302 19.70 -25.24 9.83
N SER A 303 19.84 -26.57 9.92
CA SER A 303 18.98 -27.40 10.78
C SER A 303 19.19 -27.15 12.27
N GLU A 304 20.41 -26.79 12.69
CA GLU A 304 20.75 -26.46 14.07
C GLU A 304 20.26 -25.05 14.45
N ALA A 305 20.40 -24.08 13.54
CA ALA A 305 19.82 -22.73 13.66
C ALA A 305 18.30 -22.81 13.81
N ILE A 306 17.63 -23.67 13.03
CA ILE A 306 16.18 -23.87 13.13
C ILE A 306 15.78 -24.63 14.38
N LYS A 307 16.52 -25.65 14.83
CA LYS A 307 16.21 -26.29 16.12
C LYS A 307 16.32 -25.30 17.28
N THR A 308 17.26 -24.37 17.18
CA THR A 308 17.40 -23.26 18.11
C THR A 308 16.23 -22.30 17.97
N GLY A 309 15.85 -21.93 16.75
CA GLY A 309 14.68 -21.12 16.45
C GLY A 309 13.36 -21.74 16.91
N ALA A 310 13.12 -23.03 16.68
CA ALA A 310 11.94 -23.75 17.13
C ALA A 310 11.89 -23.85 18.65
N ARG A 311 13.05 -23.92 19.34
CA ARG A 311 13.11 -23.83 20.80
C ARG A 311 12.76 -22.42 21.26
N VAL A 312 13.33 -21.39 20.62
CA VAL A 312 12.94 -19.99 20.83
C VAL A 312 11.43 -19.86 20.65
N MET A 313 10.86 -20.23 19.49
CA MET A 313 9.42 -20.19 19.22
C MET A 313 8.57 -20.97 20.23
N LYS A 314 9.06 -22.09 20.75
CA LYS A 314 8.37 -22.88 21.78
C LYS A 314 8.47 -22.25 23.17
N ASP A 315 9.53 -21.48 23.44
CA ASP A 315 9.64 -20.63 24.63
C ASP A 315 8.80 -19.34 24.45
N ILE A 316 8.53 -18.92 23.21
CA ILE A 316 7.51 -17.92 22.82
C ILE A 316 6.11 -18.55 22.86
N LYS A 317 5.82 -19.37 23.87
CA LYS A 317 4.46 -19.87 24.15
C LYS A 317 3.63 -18.86 24.94
N ILE A 318 3.89 -17.58 24.72
CA ILE A 318 2.89 -16.55 24.85
C ILE A 318 2.38 -16.42 23.42
N SER A 319 1.26 -17.06 23.12
CA SER A 319 0.62 -16.91 21.82
C SER A 319 0.46 -15.41 21.55
N ALA A 320 0.62 -14.98 20.30
CA ALA A 320 0.22 -13.64 19.89
C ALA A 320 -1.25 -13.36 20.28
N ASP A 321 -2.06 -14.43 20.38
CA ASP A 321 -3.42 -14.41 20.90
C ASP A 321 -3.47 -14.23 22.43
N ASP A 322 -2.53 -14.81 23.20
CA ASP A 322 -2.50 -14.64 24.67
C ASP A 322 -2.23 -13.16 25.04
N VAL A 323 -1.38 -12.44 24.28
CA VAL A 323 -1.17 -10.99 24.50
C VAL A 323 -2.44 -10.20 24.16
N HIS A 324 -3.19 -10.60 23.12
CA HIS A 324 -4.46 -9.97 22.77
C HIS A 324 -5.53 -10.23 23.82
N ASP A 325 -5.65 -11.46 24.30
CA ASP A 325 -6.56 -11.88 25.35
C ASP A 325 -6.23 -11.17 26.68
N TYR A 326 -4.94 -11.04 27.03
CA TYR A 326 -4.51 -10.23 28.18
C TYR A 326 -4.87 -8.74 28.01
N LEU A 327 -4.84 -8.20 26.79
CA LEU A 327 -5.21 -6.81 26.53
C LEU A 327 -6.73 -6.58 26.51
N GLU A 328 -7.51 -7.58 26.08
CA GLU A 328 -8.99 -7.57 26.12
C GLU A 328 -9.48 -7.75 27.56
N GLU A 329 -8.92 -8.69 28.32
CA GLU A 329 -9.15 -8.85 29.77
C GLU A 329 -8.76 -7.57 30.53
N LEU A 330 -7.68 -6.89 30.11
CA LEU A 330 -7.27 -5.60 30.69
C LEU A 330 -8.27 -4.49 30.37
N GLU A 331 -8.81 -4.42 29.15
CA GLU A 331 -9.83 -3.42 28.78
C GLU A 331 -11.15 -3.65 29.55
N GLU A 332 -11.53 -4.91 29.75
CA GLU A 332 -12.67 -5.29 30.58
C GLU A 332 -12.44 -4.96 32.08
N THR A 333 -11.21 -5.14 32.59
CA THR A 333 -10.85 -4.70 33.96
C THR A 333 -10.78 -3.18 34.08
N ILE A 334 -10.33 -2.46 33.06
CA ILE A 334 -10.29 -0.99 33.04
C ILE A 334 -11.72 -0.41 33.01
N GLU A 335 -12.62 -0.94 32.18
CA GLU A 335 -14.00 -0.45 32.12
C GLU A 335 -14.79 -0.84 33.39
N SER A 336 -14.56 -2.03 33.96
CA SER A 336 -15.17 -2.40 35.25
C SER A 336 -14.62 -1.56 36.40
N GLN A 337 -13.33 -1.25 36.45
CA GLN A 337 -12.77 -0.33 37.45
C GLN A 337 -13.28 1.11 37.28
N LYS A 338 -13.51 1.58 36.05
CA LYS A 338 -14.15 2.89 35.79
C LYS A 338 -15.59 2.95 36.30
N GLN A 339 -16.35 1.85 36.18
CA GLN A 339 -17.70 1.75 36.74
C GLN A 339 -17.69 1.66 38.26
N VAL A 340 -16.72 0.92 38.83
CA VAL A 340 -16.53 0.79 40.28
C VAL A 340 -16.05 2.10 40.91
N GLU A 341 -15.11 2.80 40.28
CA GLU A 341 -14.57 4.08 40.76
C GLU A 341 -15.58 5.22 40.68
N LYS A 342 -16.41 5.24 39.62
CA LYS A 342 -17.60 6.12 39.53
C LYS A 342 -18.63 5.85 40.64
N ALA A 343 -18.67 4.62 41.18
CA ALA A 343 -19.47 4.28 42.34
C ALA A 343 -18.75 4.56 43.68
N LEU A 344 -17.40 4.61 43.68
CA LEU A 344 -16.53 4.79 44.84
C LEU A 344 -16.00 6.23 45.04
N GLU A 345 -16.38 7.19 44.19
CA GLU A 345 -16.09 8.64 44.36
C GLU A 345 -16.52 9.24 45.73
N SER A 346 -17.12 8.45 46.62
CA SER A 346 -17.50 8.82 47.98
C SER A 346 -16.65 8.19 49.12
N ALA A 347 -15.64 7.36 48.83
CA ALA A 347 -14.84 6.71 49.88
C ALA A 347 -13.31 6.88 49.68
N PRO A 348 -12.52 7.12 50.75
CA PRO A 348 -11.05 7.17 50.67
C PRO A 348 -10.47 5.78 50.38
N TYR A 349 -9.51 5.72 49.45
CA TYR A 349 -8.77 4.51 49.08
C TYR A 349 -7.61 4.23 50.06
N PRO A 350 -7.24 2.95 50.30
CA PRO A 350 -6.01 2.60 51.01
C PRO A 350 -4.78 2.77 50.10
N ASP A 351 -3.68 3.29 50.68
CA ASP A 351 -2.34 3.31 50.09
C ASP A 351 -1.94 1.91 49.60
N ILE A 352 -1.81 1.77 48.29
CA ILE A 352 -0.98 0.73 47.68
C ILE A 352 0.30 1.44 47.25
N ASP A 353 1.42 0.80 47.55
CA ASP A 353 2.79 1.25 47.28
C ASP A 353 3.00 1.49 45.78
N ASP A 354 2.70 2.71 45.34
CA ASP A 354 2.79 3.20 43.97
C ASP A 354 3.89 4.28 43.85
N GLU A 355 4.84 4.31 44.80
CA GLU A 355 5.92 5.31 44.86
C GLU A 355 6.74 5.33 43.56
N ASP A 356 7.05 4.15 42.99
CA ASP A 356 7.71 4.00 41.69
C ASP A 356 6.91 4.61 40.51
N ILE A 357 5.58 4.55 40.58
CA ILE A 357 4.69 5.03 39.50
C ILE A 357 4.44 6.54 39.65
N GLU A 358 4.43 7.03 40.88
CA GLU A 358 4.42 8.47 41.16
C GLU A 358 5.72 9.14 40.72
N GLU A 359 6.88 8.48 40.90
CA GLU A 359 8.17 8.98 40.40
C GLU A 359 8.20 9.03 38.87
N GLU A 360 7.74 7.97 38.17
CA GLU A 360 7.62 7.98 36.70
C GLU A 360 6.63 9.04 36.19
N LEU A 361 5.54 9.29 36.93
CA LEU A 361 4.58 10.35 36.60
C LEU A 361 5.18 11.75 36.79
N LEU A 362 5.99 11.94 37.83
CA LEU A 362 6.75 13.17 38.07
C LEU A 362 7.82 13.38 37.00
N GLU A 363 8.47 12.33 36.52
CA GLU A 363 9.41 12.40 35.40
C GLU A 363 8.71 12.85 34.10
N LEU A 364 7.54 12.27 33.80
CA LEU A 364 6.70 12.71 32.67
C LEU A 364 6.21 14.18 32.81
N GLU A 365 6.00 14.65 34.04
CA GLU A 365 5.67 16.06 34.35
C GLU A 365 6.87 16.97 34.08
N MET A 366 8.08 16.54 34.43
CA MET A 366 9.31 17.28 34.21
C MET A 366 9.71 17.34 32.72
N ASP A 367 9.49 16.24 31.98
CA ASP A 367 9.63 16.19 30.52
C ASP A 367 8.68 17.20 29.83
N LEU A 368 7.46 17.38 30.35
CA LEU A 368 6.53 18.40 29.86
C LEU A 368 6.99 19.81 30.15
N GLU A 369 7.53 20.08 31.33
CA GLU A 369 8.09 21.39 31.65
C GLU A 369 9.26 21.72 30.71
N SER A 370 10.02 20.70 30.29
CA SER A 370 11.09 20.83 29.31
C SER A 370 10.59 21.01 27.87
N GLU A 371 9.55 20.30 27.42
CA GLU A 371 8.91 20.48 26.11
C GLU A 371 8.12 21.80 26.03
N SER A 372 7.46 22.23 27.12
CA SER A 372 6.81 23.54 27.19
C SER A 372 7.82 24.68 27.33
N SER A 373 9.02 24.41 27.85
CA SER A 373 10.13 25.36 27.82
C SER A 373 10.87 25.38 26.48
N GLN A 374 10.71 24.35 25.63
CA GLN A 374 11.05 24.44 24.20
C GLN A 374 9.98 25.16 23.38
N VAL A 375 8.82 25.46 23.97
CA VAL A 375 7.83 26.40 23.42
C VAL A 375 7.59 27.53 24.41
N LEU A 376 8.58 28.41 24.62
CA LEU A 376 8.43 29.81 25.08
C LEU A 376 9.83 30.47 25.16
N PRO A 377 9.96 31.81 25.09
CA PRO A 377 9.51 32.75 24.07
C PRO A 377 10.73 33.45 23.44
N ALA A 378 10.84 33.46 22.11
CA ALA A 378 11.68 34.48 21.46
C ALA A 378 10.96 35.83 21.61
N THR A 379 11.23 36.48 22.74
CA THR A 379 11.44 37.91 22.91
C THR A 379 10.91 38.81 21.78
N SER A 380 9.82 39.53 22.08
CA SER A 380 9.69 40.99 22.01
C SER A 380 9.97 41.77 20.70
N ASP A 381 10.45 41.19 19.59
CA ASP A 381 10.87 41.97 18.41
C ASP A 381 9.93 41.87 17.20
N THR A 382 8.87 41.04 17.25
CA THR A 382 7.95 40.86 16.10
C THR A 382 6.77 41.83 16.08
N ALA A 383 6.40 42.44 17.21
CA ALA A 383 5.35 43.47 17.24
C ALA A 383 5.84 44.79 16.61
N ASP A 384 7.11 45.14 16.83
CA ASP A 384 7.73 46.33 16.21
C ASP A 384 8.02 46.08 14.73
N SER A 385 8.45 44.87 14.35
CA SER A 385 8.72 44.51 12.95
C SER A 385 7.44 44.46 12.08
N LEU A 386 6.30 44.02 12.64
CA LEU A 386 5.01 44.09 11.93
C LEU A 386 4.49 45.53 11.81
N THR A 387 4.76 46.39 12.79
CA THR A 387 4.35 47.81 12.76
C THR A 387 5.17 48.60 11.75
N GLU A 388 6.45 48.25 11.57
CA GLU A 388 7.34 48.82 10.56
C GLU A 388 6.93 48.35 9.14
N MET A 389 6.60 47.07 8.96
CA MET A 389 6.05 46.54 7.69
C MET A 389 4.69 47.13 7.30
N PHE A 390 3.82 47.45 8.27
CA PHE A 390 2.54 48.13 7.98
C PHE A 390 2.71 49.63 7.71
N SER A 391 3.81 50.23 8.15
CA SER A 391 4.15 51.64 7.90
C SER A 391 4.71 51.83 6.49
N GLU A 392 5.43 50.84 5.94
CA GLU A 392 5.91 50.85 4.55
C GLU A 392 4.78 50.66 3.51
N LEU A 393 3.62 50.12 3.90
CA LEU A 393 2.45 49.93 3.04
C LEU A 393 1.53 51.17 2.92
N LYS A 394 1.87 52.29 3.55
CA LYS A 394 1.17 53.58 3.39
C LYS A 394 2.15 54.68 3.00
N LEU A 395 2.35 54.89 1.69
CA LEU A 395 2.12 56.17 0.99
C LEU A 395 2.58 56.09 -0.47
N GLY A 396 1.64 55.78 -1.35
CA GLY A 396 1.62 56.32 -2.71
C GLY A 396 0.52 57.38 -2.81
N LYS A 397 0.74 58.58 -2.24
CA LYS A 397 -0.13 59.74 -2.54
C LYS A 397 0.33 60.34 -3.87
N THR A 398 -0.55 60.32 -4.87
CA THR A 398 -0.52 61.33 -5.93
C THR A 398 -1.83 62.12 -5.89
N LYS A 399 -1.69 63.38 -5.44
CA LYS A 399 -2.45 64.62 -5.74
C LYS A 399 -3.84 64.51 -6.36
N GLN A 400 -4.86 65.01 -5.65
CA GLN A 400 -5.53 66.32 -5.86
C GLN A 400 -6.28 66.43 -7.19
N THR A 401 -7.62 66.49 -7.12
CA THR A 401 -8.40 67.69 -7.49
C THR A 401 -9.74 67.64 -6.73
N LEU A 402 -10.01 68.70 -5.96
CA LEU A 402 -11.33 69.04 -5.43
C LEU A 402 -12.09 69.77 -6.53
N GLU A 403 -13.31 69.35 -6.82
CA GLU A 403 -14.34 70.27 -7.30
C GLU A 403 -15.70 69.84 -6.76
N GLU A 404 -16.51 70.87 -6.55
CA GLU A 404 -17.62 71.04 -5.64
C GLU A 404 -18.94 70.96 -6.40
N GLN A 405 -19.98 70.35 -5.83
CA GLN A 405 -21.44 70.62 -5.99
C GLN A 405 -22.22 69.37 -5.54
N ALA A 406 -23.00 69.37 -4.44
CA ALA A 406 -24.24 70.09 -4.11
C ALA A 406 -25.48 69.18 -4.23
N THR A 407 -26.28 69.18 -3.15
CA THR A 407 -27.75 68.93 -3.07
C THR A 407 -28.29 67.49 -3.06
N GLU A 408 -28.60 66.99 -1.84
CA GLU A 408 -29.93 66.62 -1.27
C GLU A 408 -31.08 65.95 -2.12
N PRO A 409 -32.17 65.40 -1.52
CA PRO A 409 -32.44 63.95 -1.47
C PRO A 409 -33.85 63.52 -1.97
N ALA A 410 -34.14 62.22 -2.04
CA ALA A 410 -35.52 61.66 -2.00
C ALA A 410 -35.46 60.13 -1.78
N GLN A 411 -35.84 59.62 -0.61
CA GLN A 411 -37.18 59.20 -0.17
C GLN A 411 -37.68 57.82 -0.66
N MET A 412 -37.88 56.96 0.35
CA MET A 412 -39.03 56.07 0.62
C MET A 412 -39.36 54.92 -0.35
N LYS A 413 -39.22 53.70 0.17
CA LYS A 413 -40.30 52.75 0.57
C LYS A 413 -39.63 51.40 0.90
N ASP A 414 -39.49 50.93 2.14
CA ASP A 414 -40.52 50.45 3.08
C ASP A 414 -41.72 49.82 2.34
N SER A 415 -42.12 48.57 2.52
CA SER A 415 -42.10 47.68 3.67
C SER A 415 -42.51 46.28 3.17
N GLY A 416 -42.26 45.21 3.93
CA GLY A 416 -43.05 43.99 3.75
C GLY A 416 -42.45 42.65 4.20
N LYS A 417 -42.34 42.46 5.52
CA LYS A 417 -42.17 41.15 6.19
C LYS A 417 -43.30 40.16 5.84
N LYS A 418 -42.96 38.85 5.76
CA LYS A 418 -43.48 37.71 6.58
C LYS A 418 -43.02 36.38 5.93
N ILE A 419 -42.16 35.56 6.56
CA ILE A 419 -42.40 34.51 7.60
C ILE A 419 -43.30 33.35 7.10
N LEU A 420 -42.79 32.13 7.37
CA LEU A 420 -43.39 30.77 7.41
C LEU A 420 -42.93 29.90 6.23
N GLU A 421 -42.04 28.92 6.40
CA GLU A 421 -42.12 27.70 7.23
C GLU A 421 -43.31 26.81 6.83
N ALA A 422 -43.04 25.64 6.27
CA ALA A 422 -43.57 24.35 6.74
C ALA A 422 -43.28 23.21 5.75
N ALA A 423 -42.99 22.06 6.36
CA ALA A 423 -43.06 20.67 5.89
C ALA A 423 -41.89 20.14 5.04
#